data_AF-A0A7G3T3N7-F1
#
_entry.id   AF-A0A7G3T3N7-F1
#
_cell.length_a   1.000
_cell.length_b   1.000
_cell.length_c   1.000
_cell.angle_alpha   90.00
_cell.angle_beta   90.00
_cell.angle_gamma   90.00
#
_symmetry.space_group_name_H-M   'P 1'
#
loop_
_entity.id
_entity.type
_entity.pdbx_description
1 polymer ?
#
loop_
_entity_poly.entity_id
_entity_poly.type
_entity_poly.pdbx_seq_one_letter_code
_entity_poly.pdbx_strand_id
1 'polypeptide(L)'
;NLSLSYVKLSHIGKSTFQGLQGTNLTILNLSQNSLSVIEDDSFQWLSSLQYLNLKHNNIHVSSRLFYGLSSLKHLNLINSLTGKIEDFPFHWLYHLEYLLMDNNNFPGITANMFTGLNNLKYLSLSNCNINLQKITNKTFLSLANSSLQVLNLTKTRISTIESGAFSSLGHLKILDLGLNEISQQLTGHEFKGLNNIQDIYLSYNKNLNLQSESFIFVPSLRKLMLRKVGCSNLALSPSPFHPLQNLTILDISNNNIANIKEDLFDGLDKLEILDMQHNNLARLWKQANPGGPVLFLKDLPNLQVLNLKSNGFDEIPVCVFKGLFQLKYLDLGWNNLNLLPATLFDDQASLNSLNLQKNLITSVEEKV
;
A
#
# COMPACT_ATOMS: atom_id res chain seq x y z
N ASN A 1 -20.52 -15.99 22.60
CA ASN A 1 -19.08 -16.11 22.25
C ASN A 1 -18.54 -17.40 22.83
N LEU A 2 -17.71 -18.13 22.08
CA LEU A 2 -17.04 -19.36 22.51
C LEU A 2 -15.57 -19.29 22.09
N SER A 3 -14.66 -19.59 23.01
CA SER A 3 -13.23 -19.61 22.74
C SER A 3 -12.65 -20.93 23.21
N LEU A 4 -12.06 -21.67 22.28
CA LEU A 4 -11.36 -22.93 22.47
C LEU A 4 -9.92 -22.80 21.93
N SER A 5 -9.28 -21.67 22.22
CA SER A 5 -7.90 -21.39 21.81
C SER A 5 -6.91 -22.05 22.78
N TYR A 6 -5.77 -22.54 22.29
CA TYR A 6 -4.74 -23.22 23.09
C TYR A 6 -5.21 -24.51 23.81
N VAL A 7 -6.27 -25.15 23.33
CA VAL A 7 -6.81 -26.38 23.97
C VAL A 7 -6.32 -27.67 23.30
N LYS A 8 -5.32 -27.57 22.40
CA LYS A 8 -4.72 -28.70 21.67
C LYS A 8 -5.72 -29.46 20.79
N LEU A 9 -6.74 -28.77 20.29
CA LEU A 9 -7.70 -29.37 19.36
C LEU A 9 -6.98 -29.72 18.05
N SER A 10 -7.07 -30.98 17.61
CA SER A 10 -6.43 -31.45 16.37
C SER A 10 -7.43 -31.88 15.28
N HIS A 11 -8.64 -32.25 15.70
CA HIS A 11 -9.70 -32.75 14.84
C HIS A 11 -11.04 -32.12 15.20
N ILE A 12 -11.81 -31.72 14.19
CA ILE A 12 -13.21 -31.32 14.28
C ILE A 12 -13.98 -32.21 13.30
N GLY A 13 -14.94 -32.96 13.82
CA GLY A 13 -15.82 -33.80 13.02
C GLY A 13 -17.18 -33.13 12.76
N LYS A 14 -17.93 -33.69 11.81
CA LYS A 14 -19.22 -33.14 11.35
C LYS A 14 -20.25 -32.90 12.46
N SER A 15 -20.21 -33.69 13.54
CA SER A 15 -21.11 -33.58 14.69
C SER A 15 -20.56 -32.77 15.87
N THR A 16 -19.29 -32.34 15.83
CA THR A 16 -18.62 -31.67 16.96
C THR A 16 -19.38 -30.43 17.45
N PHE A 17 -19.96 -29.65 16.54
CA PHE A 17 -20.74 -28.45 16.88
C PHE A 17 -22.25 -28.63 16.77
N GLN A 18 -22.76 -29.85 16.63
CA GLN A 18 -24.20 -30.10 16.46
C GLN A 18 -25.02 -29.58 17.65
N GLY A 19 -24.50 -29.73 18.88
CA GLY A 19 -25.17 -29.21 20.09
C GLY A 19 -25.24 -27.68 20.17
N LEU A 20 -24.54 -26.95 19.30
CA LEU A 20 -24.64 -25.49 19.19
C LEU A 20 -25.70 -25.03 18.18
N GLN A 21 -26.38 -25.98 17.51
CA GLN A 21 -27.50 -25.67 16.63
C GLN A 21 -28.60 -24.94 17.40
N GLY A 22 -29.11 -23.84 16.82
CA GLY A 22 -30.14 -23.02 17.44
C GLY A 22 -29.64 -22.05 18.51
N THR A 23 -28.34 -22.02 18.80
CA THR A 23 -27.74 -20.99 19.66
C THR A 23 -27.48 -19.69 18.89
N ASN A 24 -27.43 -18.55 19.58
CA ASN A 24 -27.04 -17.26 19.03
C ASN A 24 -25.51 -17.04 19.09
N LEU A 25 -24.73 -18.08 18.81
CA LEU A 25 -23.27 -17.98 18.85
C LEU A 25 -22.77 -17.12 17.68
N THR A 26 -22.22 -15.95 18.00
CA THR A 26 -21.72 -14.98 16.99
C THR A 26 -20.20 -14.99 16.84
N ILE A 27 -19.45 -15.44 17.86
CA ILE A 27 -17.99 -15.46 17.86
C ILE A 27 -17.50 -16.84 18.27
N LEU A 28 -16.64 -17.42 17.43
CA LEU A 28 -15.96 -18.68 17.68
C LEU A 28 -14.46 -18.50 17.46
N ASN A 29 -13.68 -18.69 18.52
CA ASN A 29 -12.23 -18.66 18.46
C ASN A 29 -11.64 -20.07 18.62
N LEU A 30 -11.02 -20.57 17.56
CA LEU A 30 -10.33 -21.86 17.48
C LEU A 30 -8.83 -21.67 17.19
N SER A 31 -8.30 -20.46 17.38
CA SER A 31 -6.91 -20.15 17.06
C SER A 31 -5.91 -20.84 17.98
N GLN A 32 -4.66 -20.95 17.52
CA GLN A 32 -3.55 -21.49 18.31
C GLN A 32 -3.85 -22.91 18.80
N ASN A 33 -4.30 -23.73 17.87
CA ASN A 33 -4.48 -25.16 18.08
C ASN A 33 -3.57 -25.91 17.11
N SER A 34 -3.76 -27.22 16.97
CA SER A 34 -3.06 -28.03 15.99
C SER A 34 -4.06 -28.66 15.03
N LEU A 35 -5.12 -27.91 14.67
CA LEU A 35 -6.18 -28.40 13.80
C LEU A 35 -5.59 -28.75 12.44
N SER A 36 -5.56 -30.04 12.15
CA SER A 36 -5.12 -30.59 10.87
C SER A 36 -6.27 -31.20 10.06
N VAL A 37 -7.34 -31.62 10.75
CA VAL A 37 -8.52 -32.20 10.12
C VAL A 37 -9.76 -31.46 10.62
N ILE A 38 -10.45 -30.78 9.71
CA ILE A 38 -11.80 -30.28 9.91
C ILE A 38 -12.64 -30.94 8.82
N GLU A 39 -13.54 -31.83 9.21
CA GLU A 39 -14.42 -32.51 8.24
C GLU A 39 -15.35 -31.52 7.55
N ASP A 40 -15.71 -31.80 6.31
CA ASP A 40 -16.69 -31.02 5.57
C ASP A 40 -18.02 -30.89 6.34
N ASP A 41 -18.68 -29.74 6.19
CA ASP A 41 -19.92 -29.41 6.87
C ASP A 41 -19.84 -29.33 8.42
N SER A 42 -18.65 -29.38 9.03
CA SER A 42 -18.49 -29.28 10.49
C SER A 42 -19.08 -27.99 11.08
N PHE A 43 -19.08 -26.90 10.31
CA PHE A 43 -19.63 -25.60 10.72
C PHE A 43 -21.10 -25.38 10.31
N GLN A 44 -21.78 -26.36 9.72
CA GLN A 44 -23.14 -26.19 9.17
C GLN A 44 -24.18 -25.74 10.21
N TRP A 45 -23.91 -26.02 11.49
CA TRP A 45 -24.79 -25.73 12.62
C TRP A 45 -24.70 -24.28 13.11
N LEU A 46 -23.73 -23.51 12.62
CA LEU A 46 -23.33 -22.19 13.15
C LEU A 46 -23.80 -21.03 12.26
N SER A 47 -25.06 -21.04 11.82
CA SER A 47 -25.60 -20.06 10.86
C SER A 47 -25.61 -18.61 11.36
N SER A 48 -25.60 -18.38 12.68
CA SER A 48 -25.54 -17.04 13.30
C SER A 48 -24.12 -16.52 13.52
N LEU A 49 -23.09 -17.31 13.18
CA LEU A 49 -21.70 -16.96 13.43
C LEU A 49 -21.28 -15.77 12.56
N GLN A 50 -20.67 -14.76 13.18
CA GLN A 50 -20.22 -13.52 12.53
C GLN A 50 -18.70 -13.42 12.49
N TYR A 51 -18.00 -14.00 13.46
CA TYR A 51 -16.55 -14.00 13.57
C TYR A 51 -16.02 -15.41 13.82
N LEU A 52 -15.15 -15.87 12.93
CA LEU A 52 -14.45 -17.15 13.05
C LEU A 52 -12.94 -16.91 13.01
N ASN A 53 -12.26 -17.29 14.08
CA ASN A 53 -10.80 -17.23 14.15
C ASN A 53 -10.18 -18.61 14.15
N LEU A 54 -9.48 -18.93 13.06
CA LEU A 54 -8.76 -20.17 12.83
C LEU A 54 -7.24 -19.94 12.77
N LYS A 55 -6.75 -18.74 13.13
CA LYS A 55 -5.33 -18.35 13.12
C LYS A 55 -4.42 -19.39 13.78
N HIS A 56 -3.22 -19.63 13.25
CA HIS A 56 -2.24 -20.58 13.80
C HIS A 56 -2.83 -22.00 13.95
N ASN A 57 -3.05 -22.64 12.81
CA ASN A 57 -3.48 -24.04 12.66
C ASN A 57 -2.84 -24.65 11.39
N ASN A 58 -3.25 -25.86 10.99
CA ASN A 58 -2.69 -26.58 9.82
C ASN A 58 -3.80 -27.15 8.93
N ILE A 59 -4.72 -26.28 8.50
CA ILE A 59 -6.01 -26.62 7.90
C ILE A 59 -5.88 -26.79 6.39
N HIS A 60 -6.40 -27.90 5.88
CA HIS A 60 -6.67 -28.07 4.45
C HIS A 60 -8.04 -27.48 4.12
N VAL A 61 -8.13 -26.67 3.05
CA VAL A 61 -9.35 -25.95 2.70
C VAL A 61 -10.02 -26.59 1.48
N SER A 62 -11.09 -27.34 1.76
CA SER A 62 -12.01 -27.91 0.78
C SER A 62 -13.13 -26.93 0.41
N SER A 63 -13.87 -27.28 -0.64
CA SER A 63 -15.07 -26.58 -1.11
C SER A 63 -16.25 -26.57 -0.12
N ARG A 64 -16.28 -27.51 0.84
CA ARG A 64 -17.37 -27.66 1.83
C ARG A 64 -16.96 -27.36 3.27
N LEU A 65 -15.70 -27.00 3.51
CA LEU A 65 -15.18 -26.68 4.84
C LEU A 65 -16.05 -25.61 5.54
N PHE A 66 -16.41 -24.54 4.82
CA PHE A 66 -17.15 -23.40 5.37
C PHE A 66 -18.66 -23.43 5.10
N TYR A 67 -19.21 -24.58 4.71
CA TYR A 67 -20.65 -24.71 4.48
C TYR A 67 -21.48 -24.35 5.72
N GLY A 68 -22.55 -23.58 5.50
CA GLY A 68 -23.52 -23.14 6.52
C GLY A 68 -23.16 -21.86 7.30
N LEU A 69 -21.96 -21.29 7.11
CA LEU A 69 -21.52 -20.03 7.74
C LEU A 69 -22.07 -18.78 7.03
N SER A 70 -23.39 -18.73 6.83
CA SER A 70 -24.06 -17.71 6.00
C SER A 70 -24.02 -16.28 6.56
N SER A 71 -23.90 -16.11 7.88
CA SER A 71 -23.84 -14.79 8.53
C SER A 71 -22.41 -14.30 8.80
N LEU A 72 -21.39 -15.04 8.36
CA LEU A 72 -20.01 -14.75 8.71
C LEU A 72 -19.55 -13.45 8.05
N LYS A 73 -19.00 -12.54 8.86
CA LYS A 73 -18.47 -11.24 8.42
C LYS A 73 -16.95 -11.18 8.47
N HIS A 74 -16.34 -11.91 9.40
CA HIS A 74 -14.90 -11.91 9.63
C HIS A 74 -14.36 -13.34 9.71
N LEU A 75 -13.36 -13.63 8.87
CA LEU A 75 -12.65 -14.90 8.86
C LEU A 75 -11.14 -14.65 8.96
N ASN A 76 -10.53 -15.22 9.99
CA ASN A 76 -9.09 -15.14 10.21
C ASN A 76 -8.43 -16.50 10.01
N LEU A 77 -7.61 -16.61 8.97
CA LEU A 77 -6.84 -17.78 8.56
C LEU A 77 -5.33 -17.48 8.55
N ILE A 78 -4.86 -16.50 9.33
CA ILE A 78 -3.44 -16.14 9.36
C ILE A 78 -2.61 -17.33 9.85
N ASN A 79 -1.60 -17.72 9.06
CA ASN A 79 -0.72 -18.85 9.36
C ASN A 79 -1.52 -20.11 9.75
N SER A 80 -2.51 -20.47 8.94
CA SER A 80 -3.46 -21.53 9.24
C SER A 80 -3.55 -22.61 8.18
N LEU A 81 -2.99 -22.38 6.99
CA LEU A 81 -3.31 -23.17 5.80
C LEU A 81 -2.15 -24.05 5.38
N THR A 82 -2.49 -25.23 4.86
CA THR A 82 -1.53 -26.18 4.30
C THR A 82 -2.04 -26.81 3.01
N GLY A 83 -1.10 -27.19 2.14
CA GLY A 83 -1.40 -27.84 0.88
C GLY A 83 -2.14 -26.95 -0.13
N LYS A 84 -2.87 -27.60 -1.03
CA LYS A 84 -3.69 -26.94 -2.04
C LYS A 84 -5.02 -26.47 -1.43
N ILE A 85 -5.54 -25.35 -1.92
CA ILE A 85 -6.91 -24.90 -1.65
C ILE A 85 -7.77 -25.31 -2.85
N GLU A 86 -8.92 -25.93 -2.60
CA GLU A 86 -9.88 -26.29 -3.65
C GLU A 86 -10.54 -25.04 -4.29
N ASP A 87 -11.26 -25.23 -5.40
CA ASP A 87 -12.06 -24.16 -6.00
C ASP A 87 -13.38 -23.96 -5.23
N PHE A 88 -13.89 -22.72 -5.23
CA PHE A 88 -15.08 -22.30 -4.49
C PHE A 88 -15.05 -22.50 -2.95
N PRO A 89 -13.90 -22.41 -2.25
CA PRO A 89 -13.83 -22.72 -0.82
C PRO A 89 -14.67 -21.75 0.03
N PHE A 90 -14.85 -20.51 -0.42
CA PHE A 90 -15.51 -19.44 0.32
C PHE A 90 -16.89 -19.06 -0.23
N HIS A 91 -17.43 -19.80 -1.21
CA HIS A 91 -18.64 -19.36 -1.93
C HIS A 91 -19.90 -19.29 -1.05
N TRP A 92 -19.89 -19.98 0.09
CA TRP A 92 -20.95 -19.97 1.09
C TRP A 92 -20.96 -18.69 1.95
N LEU A 93 -19.87 -17.91 1.94
CA LEU A 93 -19.63 -16.78 2.83
C LEU A 93 -20.06 -15.46 2.18
N TYR A 94 -21.29 -15.39 1.68
CA TYR A 94 -21.77 -14.27 0.87
C TYR A 94 -21.91 -12.94 1.64
N HIS A 95 -21.90 -12.96 2.98
CA HIS A 95 -21.84 -11.77 3.85
C HIS A 95 -20.43 -11.45 4.37
N LEU A 96 -19.40 -12.18 3.96
CA LEU A 96 -18.04 -11.97 4.46
C LEU A 96 -17.55 -10.59 4.04
N GLU A 97 -17.06 -9.81 5.01
CA GLU A 97 -16.55 -8.47 4.82
C GLU A 97 -15.02 -8.43 4.93
N TYR A 98 -14.43 -9.26 5.80
CA TYR A 98 -13.00 -9.29 6.08
C TYR A 98 -12.45 -10.72 6.03
N LEU A 99 -11.45 -10.92 5.16
CA LEU A 99 -10.72 -12.17 5.01
C LEU A 99 -9.23 -11.94 5.22
N LEU A 100 -8.68 -12.51 6.29
CA LEU A 100 -7.25 -12.45 6.60
C LEU A 100 -6.62 -13.81 6.29
N MET A 101 -5.72 -13.86 5.34
CA MET A 101 -5.05 -15.09 4.89
C MET A 101 -3.52 -14.95 4.92
N ASP A 102 -2.98 -14.02 5.72
CA ASP A 102 -1.55 -13.72 5.76
C ASP A 102 -0.70 -14.92 6.22
N ASN A 103 0.57 -14.92 5.82
CA ASN A 103 1.57 -15.90 6.26
C ASN A 103 1.18 -17.36 5.94
N ASN A 104 0.49 -17.59 4.82
CA ASN A 104 0.13 -18.93 4.36
C ASN A 104 0.98 -19.38 3.16
N ASN A 105 1.01 -20.69 2.94
CA ASN A 105 1.71 -21.30 1.83
C ASN A 105 0.75 -22.17 1.02
N PHE A 106 0.38 -21.71 -0.17
CA PHE A 106 -0.45 -22.46 -1.10
C PHE A 106 -0.03 -22.16 -2.55
N PRO A 107 -0.20 -23.09 -3.51
CA PRO A 107 0.49 -23.00 -4.80
C PRO A 107 0.17 -21.80 -5.69
N GLY A 108 -0.96 -21.11 -5.45
CA GLY A 108 -1.39 -19.95 -6.22
C GLY A 108 -2.88 -19.65 -6.04
N ILE A 109 -3.33 -18.57 -6.67
CA ILE A 109 -4.74 -18.17 -6.70
C ILE A 109 -5.39 -18.80 -7.93
N THR A 110 -6.41 -19.64 -7.72
CA THR A 110 -7.17 -20.28 -8.80
C THR A 110 -8.29 -19.36 -9.32
N ALA A 111 -8.85 -19.71 -10.48
CA ALA A 111 -9.89 -18.92 -11.14
C ALA A 111 -11.17 -18.75 -10.31
N ASN A 112 -11.41 -19.65 -9.33
CA ASN A 112 -12.62 -19.63 -8.50
C ASN A 112 -12.33 -19.53 -7.00
N MET A 113 -11.10 -19.20 -6.60
CA MET A 113 -10.70 -19.16 -5.19
C MET A 113 -11.58 -18.23 -4.34
N PHE A 114 -11.92 -17.05 -4.85
CA PHE A 114 -12.69 -16.04 -4.12
C PHE A 114 -14.13 -15.87 -4.62
N THR A 115 -14.60 -16.77 -5.50
CA THR A 115 -15.95 -16.67 -6.08
C THR A 115 -17.02 -16.77 -5.01
N GLY A 116 -18.03 -15.88 -5.06
CA GLY A 116 -19.16 -15.82 -4.12
C GLY A 116 -18.98 -14.81 -2.97
N LEU A 117 -17.79 -14.23 -2.81
CA LEU A 117 -17.48 -13.23 -1.79
C LEU A 117 -18.00 -11.81 -2.16
N ASN A 118 -19.31 -11.69 -2.37
CA ASN A 118 -19.93 -10.49 -2.95
C ASN A 118 -19.81 -9.24 -2.05
N ASN A 119 -19.82 -9.43 -0.72
CA ASN A 119 -19.73 -8.35 0.27
C ASN A 119 -18.30 -8.11 0.81
N LEU A 120 -17.29 -8.78 0.25
CA LEU A 120 -15.91 -8.66 0.73
C LEU A 120 -15.40 -7.25 0.53
N LYS A 121 -14.90 -6.64 1.61
CA LYS A 121 -14.35 -5.27 1.64
C LYS A 121 -12.84 -5.28 1.86
N TYR A 122 -12.31 -6.26 2.59
CA TYR A 122 -10.90 -6.34 2.96
C TYR A 122 -10.36 -7.74 2.72
N LEU A 123 -9.31 -7.85 1.92
CA LEU A 123 -8.56 -9.08 1.68
C LEU A 123 -7.07 -8.82 1.94
N SER A 124 -6.47 -9.64 2.79
CA SER A 124 -5.03 -9.63 3.02
C SER A 124 -4.42 -10.99 2.74
N LEU A 125 -3.42 -10.97 1.86
CA LEU A 125 -2.59 -12.09 1.44
C LEU A 125 -1.12 -11.79 1.73
N SER A 126 -0.85 -11.00 2.76
CA SER A 126 0.49 -10.55 3.09
C SER A 126 1.38 -11.73 3.45
N ASN A 127 2.61 -11.74 2.94
CA ASN A 127 3.58 -12.80 3.19
C ASN A 127 3.06 -14.20 2.82
N CYS A 128 2.18 -14.28 1.82
CA CYS A 128 1.77 -15.55 1.24
C CYS A 128 2.79 -16.03 0.20
N ASN A 129 3.27 -17.27 0.33
CA ASN A 129 4.15 -17.87 -0.65
C ASN A 129 3.34 -18.52 -1.78
N ILE A 130 2.74 -17.68 -2.63
CA ILE A 130 1.73 -18.09 -3.62
C ILE A 130 2.28 -18.26 -5.04
N ASN A 131 3.61 -18.39 -5.19
CA ASN A 131 4.30 -18.40 -6.50
C ASN A 131 3.82 -17.27 -7.45
N LEU A 132 3.34 -16.16 -6.89
CA LEU A 132 2.73 -15.05 -7.62
C LEU A 132 3.78 -14.10 -8.18
N GLN A 133 4.82 -14.64 -8.81
CA GLN A 133 5.88 -13.85 -9.44
C GLN A 133 5.28 -12.88 -10.47
N LYS A 134 4.17 -13.26 -11.11
CA LYS A 134 3.45 -12.44 -12.08
C LYS A 134 1.98 -12.31 -11.70
N ILE A 135 1.48 -11.08 -11.68
CA ILE A 135 0.04 -10.78 -11.64
C ILE A 135 -0.44 -10.57 -13.07
N THR A 136 -1.47 -11.32 -13.45
CA THR A 136 -2.11 -11.29 -14.77
C THR A 136 -3.54 -10.77 -14.65
N ASN A 137 -4.18 -10.44 -15.78
CA ASN A 137 -5.61 -10.10 -15.81
C ASN A 137 -6.55 -11.24 -15.37
N LYS A 138 -6.05 -12.46 -15.15
CA LYS A 138 -6.81 -13.61 -14.65
C LYS A 138 -6.64 -13.84 -13.16
N THR A 139 -5.57 -13.31 -12.55
CA THR A 139 -5.18 -13.60 -11.16
C THR A 139 -6.29 -13.27 -10.15
N PHE A 140 -6.99 -12.15 -10.35
CA PHE A 140 -8.05 -11.67 -9.44
C PHE A 140 -9.44 -11.67 -10.08
N LEU A 141 -9.66 -12.51 -11.09
CA LEU A 141 -10.96 -12.58 -11.77
C LEU A 141 -12.08 -13.08 -10.85
N SER A 142 -11.77 -13.97 -9.90
CA SER A 142 -12.75 -14.47 -8.91
C SER A 142 -13.29 -13.38 -7.97
N LEU A 143 -12.63 -12.22 -7.90
CA LEU A 143 -13.06 -11.06 -7.10
C LEU A 143 -13.90 -10.06 -7.89
N ALA A 144 -14.24 -10.32 -9.16
CA ALA A 144 -14.92 -9.35 -10.02
C ALA A 144 -16.29 -8.89 -9.50
N ASN A 145 -17.00 -9.75 -8.76
CA ASN A 145 -18.30 -9.44 -8.16
C ASN A 145 -18.19 -8.98 -6.69
N SER A 146 -16.98 -8.82 -6.16
CA SER A 146 -16.75 -8.39 -4.79
C SER A 146 -16.78 -6.86 -4.68
N SER A 147 -17.27 -6.37 -3.54
CA SER A 147 -17.22 -4.95 -3.16
C SER A 147 -15.85 -4.55 -2.56
N LEU A 148 -14.76 -5.16 -3.06
CA LEU A 148 -13.45 -5.11 -2.41
C LEU A 148 -12.89 -3.69 -2.40
N GLN A 149 -12.52 -3.20 -1.22
CA GLN A 149 -12.00 -1.85 -1.01
C GLN A 149 -10.51 -1.85 -0.66
N VAL A 150 -10.02 -2.89 0.00
CA VAL A 150 -8.62 -3.02 0.42
C VAL A 150 -8.07 -4.36 0.01
N LEU A 151 -6.94 -4.34 -0.71
CA LEU A 151 -6.18 -5.51 -1.10
C LEU A 151 -4.72 -5.35 -0.66
N ASN A 152 -4.26 -6.22 0.24
CA ASN A 152 -2.88 -6.27 0.69
C ASN A 152 -2.16 -7.49 0.10
N LEU A 153 -1.13 -7.21 -0.70
CA LEU A 153 -0.25 -8.17 -1.38
C LEU A 153 1.21 -7.96 -0.99
N THR A 154 1.47 -7.43 0.21
CA THR A 154 2.86 -7.20 0.65
C THR A 154 3.61 -8.51 0.84
N LYS A 155 4.92 -8.53 0.56
CA LYS A 155 5.79 -9.70 0.81
C LYS A 155 5.36 -10.99 0.08
N THR A 156 4.69 -10.89 -1.07
CA THR A 156 4.29 -12.06 -1.88
C THR A 156 5.27 -12.39 -3.01
N ARG A 157 6.44 -11.74 -3.04
CA ARG A 157 7.49 -11.92 -4.05
C ARG A 157 7.03 -11.65 -5.48
N ILE A 158 6.09 -10.70 -5.65
CA ILE A 158 5.65 -10.27 -6.99
C ILE A 158 6.83 -9.59 -7.67
N SER A 159 7.13 -9.99 -8.91
CA SER A 159 8.17 -9.37 -9.73
C SER A 159 7.63 -8.57 -10.90
N THR A 160 6.43 -8.93 -11.40
CA THR A 160 5.80 -8.27 -12.54
C THR A 160 4.28 -8.17 -12.41
N ILE A 161 3.73 -7.08 -12.95
CA ILE A 161 2.30 -6.77 -13.04
C ILE A 161 1.98 -6.53 -14.51
N GLU A 162 1.07 -7.32 -15.07
CA GLU A 162 0.62 -7.17 -16.46
C GLU A 162 -0.48 -6.11 -16.60
N SER A 163 -0.70 -5.71 -17.86
CA SER A 163 -1.85 -4.89 -18.25
C SER A 163 -3.17 -5.50 -17.77
N GLY A 164 -4.01 -4.67 -17.12
CA GLY A 164 -5.32 -5.08 -16.63
C GLY A 164 -5.30 -6.07 -15.47
N ALA A 165 -4.15 -6.26 -14.79
CA ALA A 165 -3.99 -7.12 -13.62
C ALA A 165 -5.08 -6.92 -12.54
N PHE A 166 -5.55 -5.68 -12.37
CA PHE A 166 -6.57 -5.30 -11.38
C PHE A 166 -7.87 -4.79 -12.00
N SER A 167 -8.10 -5.06 -13.29
CA SER A 167 -9.24 -4.49 -14.04
C SER A 167 -10.62 -4.90 -13.51
N SER A 168 -10.70 -6.01 -12.80
CA SER A 168 -11.92 -6.48 -12.13
C SER A 168 -12.21 -5.78 -10.80
N LEU A 169 -11.26 -5.02 -10.24
CA LEU A 169 -11.33 -4.48 -8.88
C LEU A 169 -11.80 -3.01 -8.86
N GLY A 170 -12.92 -2.71 -9.53
CA GLY A 170 -13.40 -1.33 -9.71
C GLY A 170 -13.77 -0.57 -8.43
N HIS A 171 -14.04 -1.26 -7.33
CA HIS A 171 -14.37 -0.65 -6.03
C HIS A 171 -13.14 -0.43 -5.12
N LEU A 172 -11.96 -0.84 -5.57
CA LEU A 172 -10.75 -0.81 -4.76
C LEU A 172 -10.34 0.63 -4.44
N LYS A 173 -10.06 0.89 -3.17
CA LYS A 173 -9.60 2.18 -2.64
C LYS A 173 -8.14 2.12 -2.21
N ILE A 174 -7.69 0.98 -1.70
CA ILE A 174 -6.33 0.79 -1.19
C ILE A 174 -5.73 -0.47 -1.81
N LEU A 175 -4.60 -0.29 -2.48
CA LEU A 175 -3.79 -1.36 -3.05
C LEU A 175 -2.39 -1.30 -2.45
N ASP A 176 -2.02 -2.33 -1.69
CA ASP A 176 -0.68 -2.45 -1.12
C ASP A 176 0.12 -3.55 -1.82
N LEU A 177 1.12 -3.11 -2.58
CA LEU A 177 2.10 -3.91 -3.33
C LEU A 177 3.51 -3.71 -2.77
N GLY A 178 3.65 -3.12 -1.59
CA GLY A 178 4.95 -2.86 -0.98
C GLY A 178 5.70 -4.13 -0.59
N LEU A 179 7.01 -4.01 -0.34
CA LEU A 179 7.87 -5.12 0.10
C LEU A 179 7.80 -6.33 -0.84
N ASN A 180 7.74 -6.08 -2.15
CA ASN A 180 7.78 -7.10 -3.19
C ASN A 180 9.10 -6.97 -3.98
N GLU A 181 9.17 -7.67 -5.10
CA GLU A 181 10.35 -7.75 -5.95
C GLU A 181 10.11 -7.10 -7.32
N ILE A 182 9.17 -6.15 -7.40
CA ILE A 182 8.72 -5.59 -8.67
C ILE A 182 9.89 -4.86 -9.33
N SER A 183 10.18 -5.27 -10.57
CA SER A 183 11.24 -4.70 -11.40
C SER A 183 10.72 -4.55 -12.82
N GLN A 184 10.07 -3.42 -13.12
CA GLN A 184 9.47 -3.19 -14.43
C GLN A 184 9.36 -1.70 -14.77
N GLN A 185 9.06 -1.43 -16.03
CA GLN A 185 8.51 -0.15 -16.45
C GLN A 185 7.01 -0.11 -16.15
N LEU A 186 6.52 0.99 -15.59
CA LEU A 186 5.10 1.21 -15.37
C LEU A 186 4.50 1.91 -16.58
N THR A 187 3.69 1.16 -17.34
CA THR A 187 3.03 1.66 -18.56
C THR A 187 1.72 2.39 -18.26
N GLY A 188 1.21 2.25 -17.03
CA GLY A 188 -0.10 2.74 -16.60
C GLY A 188 -1.21 1.71 -16.79
N HIS A 189 -1.09 0.85 -17.80
CA HIS A 189 -2.09 -0.17 -18.08
C HIS A 189 -2.26 -1.23 -16.99
N GLU A 190 -1.28 -1.38 -16.11
CA GLU A 190 -1.34 -2.24 -14.92
C GLU A 190 -2.49 -1.82 -14.00
N PHE A 191 -2.77 -0.51 -13.93
CA PHE A 191 -3.79 0.08 -13.05
C PHE A 191 -5.14 0.32 -13.74
N LYS A 192 -5.30 -0.09 -15.00
CA LYS A 192 -6.55 0.07 -15.74
C LYS A 192 -7.72 -0.61 -15.00
N GLY A 193 -8.80 0.15 -14.76
CA GLY A 193 -10.01 -0.31 -14.08
C GLY A 193 -10.11 0.07 -12.60
N LEU A 194 -9.02 0.58 -12.00
CA LEU A 194 -8.97 1.05 -10.61
C LEU A 194 -9.61 2.44 -10.43
N ASN A 195 -10.87 2.59 -10.84
CA ASN A 195 -11.53 3.90 -10.97
C ASN A 195 -11.70 4.65 -9.63
N ASN A 196 -11.79 3.91 -8.51
CA ASN A 196 -12.01 4.46 -7.18
C ASN A 196 -10.77 4.46 -6.27
N ILE A 197 -9.59 4.17 -6.82
CA ILE A 197 -8.36 4.03 -6.02
C ILE A 197 -7.96 5.36 -5.39
N GLN A 198 -7.50 5.29 -4.15
CA GLN A 198 -7.10 6.44 -3.35
C GLN A 198 -5.65 6.29 -2.90
N ASP A 199 -5.26 5.08 -2.50
CA ASP A 199 -3.93 4.81 -1.97
C ASP A 199 -3.27 3.67 -2.73
N ILE A 200 -2.06 3.93 -3.27
CA ILE A 200 -1.19 2.91 -3.86
C ILE A 200 0.13 2.90 -3.08
N TYR A 201 0.44 1.75 -2.50
CA TYR A 201 1.72 1.50 -1.84
C TYR A 201 2.59 0.60 -2.73
N LEU A 202 3.71 1.14 -3.18
CA LEU A 202 4.70 0.45 -4.02
C LEU A 202 6.09 0.45 -3.37
N SER A 203 6.20 0.94 -2.14
CA SER A 203 7.48 1.12 -1.46
C SER A 203 8.21 -0.19 -1.23
N TYR A 204 9.54 -0.14 -1.23
CA TYR A 204 10.41 -1.31 -1.04
C TYR A 204 10.19 -2.38 -2.12
N ASN A 205 10.20 -1.95 -3.39
CA ASN A 205 10.33 -2.83 -4.56
C ASN A 205 11.74 -2.73 -5.15
N LYS A 206 12.03 -3.46 -6.24
CA LYS A 206 13.39 -3.48 -6.82
C LYS A 206 13.67 -2.23 -7.64
N ASN A 207 13.01 -2.10 -8.79
CA ASN A 207 13.23 -1.02 -9.75
C ASN A 207 11.92 -0.66 -10.47
N LEU A 208 11.48 0.58 -10.34
CA LEU A 208 10.33 1.11 -11.08
C LEU A 208 10.81 2.21 -12.03
N ASN A 209 10.61 1.95 -13.32
CA ASN A 209 10.87 2.93 -14.38
C ASN A 209 9.54 3.60 -14.76
N LEU A 210 9.44 4.90 -14.53
CA LEU A 210 8.23 5.67 -14.82
C LEU A 210 8.19 6.17 -16.28
N GLN A 211 6.97 6.42 -16.74
CA GLN A 211 6.58 7.06 -17.98
C GLN A 211 5.59 8.19 -17.65
N SER A 212 5.40 9.13 -18.56
CA SER A 212 4.40 10.19 -18.41
C SER A 212 2.99 9.64 -18.17
N GLU A 213 2.70 8.44 -18.71
CA GLU A 213 1.42 7.76 -18.60
C GLU A 213 1.33 6.75 -17.43
N SER A 214 2.37 6.58 -16.61
CA SER A 214 2.42 5.54 -15.55
C SER A 214 1.23 5.54 -14.60
N PHE A 215 0.57 6.69 -14.42
CA PHE A 215 -0.59 6.83 -13.53
C PHE A 215 -1.83 7.40 -14.24
N ILE A 216 -1.89 7.36 -15.58
CA ILE A 216 -2.96 7.99 -16.36
C ILE A 216 -4.35 7.40 -16.08
N PHE A 217 -4.42 6.13 -15.68
CA PHE A 217 -5.67 5.44 -15.37
C PHE A 217 -6.16 5.65 -13.93
N VAL A 218 -5.43 6.39 -13.08
CA VAL A 218 -5.73 6.55 -11.65
C VAL A 218 -5.72 8.02 -11.18
N PRO A 219 -6.45 8.94 -11.85
CA PRO A 219 -6.48 10.37 -11.46
C PRO A 219 -7.18 10.64 -10.10
N SER A 220 -7.87 9.64 -9.54
CA SER A 220 -8.50 9.69 -8.21
C SER A 220 -7.52 9.50 -7.05
N LEU A 221 -6.26 9.15 -7.34
CA LEU A 221 -5.25 8.85 -6.34
C LEU A 221 -4.96 10.05 -5.43
N ARG A 222 -4.88 9.79 -4.13
CA ARG A 222 -4.59 10.74 -3.06
C ARG A 222 -3.24 10.47 -2.40
N LYS A 223 -2.82 9.21 -2.36
CA LYS A 223 -1.57 8.80 -1.72
C LYS A 223 -0.79 7.86 -2.62
N LEU A 224 0.46 8.22 -2.87
CA LEU A 224 1.40 7.42 -3.66
C LEU A 224 2.70 7.24 -2.89
N MET A 225 3.01 5.98 -2.56
CA MET A 225 4.20 5.64 -1.78
C MET A 225 5.21 4.88 -2.63
N LEU A 226 6.26 5.56 -3.08
CA LEU A 226 7.36 5.09 -3.94
C LEU A 226 8.71 5.08 -3.22
N ARG A 227 8.73 4.92 -1.89
CA ARG A 227 9.97 4.86 -1.12
C ARG A 227 10.82 3.67 -1.53
N LYS A 228 12.10 3.89 -1.83
CA LYS A 228 13.09 2.83 -2.12
C LYS A 228 12.59 1.85 -3.19
N VAL A 229 12.35 2.38 -4.39
CA VAL A 229 11.92 1.60 -5.57
C VAL A 229 12.88 1.74 -6.75
N GLY A 230 14.05 2.36 -6.57
CA GLY A 230 14.96 2.67 -7.68
C GLY A 230 14.30 3.57 -8.73
N CYS A 231 13.45 4.51 -8.28
CA CYS A 231 12.60 5.31 -9.15
C CYS A 231 13.45 6.09 -10.18
N SER A 232 13.23 5.79 -11.46
CA SER A 232 13.90 6.47 -12.58
C SER A 232 12.90 7.22 -13.46
N ASN A 233 13.40 8.04 -14.39
CA ASN A 233 12.59 8.83 -15.33
C ASN A 233 11.70 9.91 -14.70
N LEU A 234 12.20 10.58 -13.66
CA LEU A 234 11.55 11.77 -13.06
C LEU A 234 11.87 13.09 -13.78
N ALA A 235 12.64 13.05 -14.87
CA ALA A 235 12.95 14.22 -15.71
C ALA A 235 12.16 14.24 -17.03
N LEU A 236 11.05 13.49 -17.09
CA LEU A 236 10.14 13.46 -18.24
C LEU A 236 9.29 14.73 -18.29
N SER A 237 8.90 15.16 -19.50
CA SER A 237 7.84 16.15 -19.70
C SER A 237 6.84 15.58 -20.72
N PRO A 238 5.55 15.44 -20.35
CA PRO A 238 4.97 15.84 -19.07
C PRO A 238 5.42 14.92 -17.91
N SER A 239 5.35 15.45 -16.69
CA SER A 239 5.66 14.72 -15.45
C SER A 239 4.81 13.45 -15.33
N PRO A 240 5.38 12.32 -14.81
CA PRO A 240 4.59 11.12 -14.50
C PRO A 240 3.49 11.38 -13.45
N PHE A 241 3.62 12.43 -12.65
CA PHE A 241 2.64 12.79 -11.61
C PHE A 241 1.57 13.78 -12.10
N HIS A 242 1.72 14.36 -13.29
CA HIS A 242 0.78 15.35 -13.84
C HIS A 242 -0.69 14.90 -13.83
N PRO A 243 -1.04 13.62 -14.09
CA PRO A 243 -2.43 13.16 -14.00
C PRO A 243 -3.03 13.17 -12.57
N LEU A 244 -2.20 13.29 -11.53
CA LEU A 244 -2.57 13.05 -10.13
C LEU A 244 -2.99 14.33 -9.39
N GLN A 245 -3.90 15.12 -9.96
CA GLN A 245 -4.33 16.42 -9.41
C GLN A 245 -5.04 16.34 -8.04
N ASN A 246 -5.39 15.13 -7.59
CA ASN A 246 -5.97 14.88 -6.27
C ASN A 246 -4.96 14.41 -5.22
N LEU A 247 -3.67 14.32 -5.58
CA LEU A 247 -2.63 13.79 -4.72
C LEU A 247 -2.41 14.73 -3.52
N THR A 248 -2.46 14.17 -2.31
CA THR A 248 -2.19 14.86 -1.05
C THR A 248 -0.90 14.38 -0.40
N ILE A 249 -0.48 13.13 -0.68
CA ILE A 249 0.73 12.54 -0.10
C ILE A 249 1.56 11.86 -1.19
N LEU A 250 2.81 12.30 -1.33
CA LEU A 250 3.81 11.70 -2.20
C LEU A 250 5.08 11.38 -1.43
N ASP A 251 5.46 10.11 -1.41
CA ASP A 251 6.76 9.66 -0.91
C ASP A 251 7.61 9.12 -2.06
N ILE A 252 8.67 9.82 -2.40
CA ILE A 252 9.70 9.40 -3.38
C ILE A 252 11.08 9.33 -2.72
N SER A 253 11.11 9.10 -1.40
CA SER A 253 12.33 9.01 -0.62
C SER A 253 13.17 7.77 -0.94
N ASN A 254 14.48 7.83 -0.64
CA ASN A 254 15.40 6.69 -0.77
C ASN A 254 15.51 6.13 -2.20
N ASN A 255 15.42 6.99 -3.23
CA ASN A 255 15.49 6.58 -4.63
C ASN A 255 16.77 7.03 -5.32
N ASN A 256 17.73 7.62 -4.59
CA ASN A 256 18.99 8.13 -5.13
C ASN A 256 18.78 9.14 -6.29
N ILE A 257 17.66 9.86 -6.28
CA ILE A 257 17.26 10.77 -7.37
C ILE A 257 18.27 11.90 -7.48
N ALA A 258 18.85 12.08 -8.68
CA ALA A 258 19.85 13.12 -8.93
C ALA A 258 19.39 14.17 -9.97
N ASN A 259 18.40 13.84 -10.78
CA ASN A 259 17.90 14.70 -11.86
C ASN A 259 16.37 14.70 -11.85
N ILE A 260 15.80 15.90 -11.76
CA ILE A 260 14.37 16.18 -11.93
C ILE A 260 14.25 17.49 -12.72
N LYS A 261 13.09 17.71 -13.32
CA LYS A 261 12.76 18.99 -13.94
C LYS A 261 11.98 19.87 -12.97
N GLU A 262 11.93 21.15 -13.29
CA GLU A 262 11.18 22.15 -12.51
C GLU A 262 9.68 21.86 -12.52
N ASP A 263 9.15 21.28 -13.60
CA ASP A 263 7.73 20.95 -13.82
C ASP A 263 7.30 19.60 -13.20
N LEU A 264 8.14 18.98 -12.37
CA LEU A 264 7.87 17.63 -11.83
C LEU A 264 6.56 17.57 -11.02
N PHE A 265 6.24 18.62 -10.28
CA PHE A 265 5.06 18.68 -9.40
C PHE A 265 3.99 19.67 -9.87
N ASP A 266 4.10 20.18 -11.10
CA ASP A 266 3.14 21.14 -11.65
C ASP A 266 1.71 20.57 -11.66
N GLY A 267 0.76 21.32 -11.09
CA GLY A 267 -0.66 20.96 -10.99
C GLY A 267 -1.02 20.08 -9.77
N LEU A 268 -0.06 19.77 -8.90
CA LEU A 268 -0.30 19.06 -7.64
C LEU A 268 -0.75 20.01 -6.52
N ASP A 269 -1.73 20.86 -6.80
CA ASP A 269 -2.15 21.95 -5.91
C ASP A 269 -2.65 21.47 -4.55
N LYS A 270 -3.11 20.21 -4.45
CA LYS A 270 -3.61 19.58 -3.22
C LYS A 270 -2.54 18.85 -2.41
N LEU A 271 -1.28 18.88 -2.85
CA LEU A 271 -0.20 18.15 -2.19
C LEU A 271 0.07 18.76 -0.80
N GLU A 272 -0.03 17.94 0.24
CA GLU A 272 0.16 18.35 1.64
C GLU A 272 1.46 17.79 2.22
N ILE A 273 1.84 16.58 1.83
CA ILE A 273 3.03 15.88 2.34
C ILE A 273 3.90 15.43 1.18
N LEU A 274 5.16 15.89 1.20
CA LEU A 274 6.18 15.51 0.23
C LEU A 274 7.42 14.97 0.98
N ASP A 275 7.70 13.68 0.83
CA ASP A 275 8.94 13.08 1.31
C ASP A 275 9.91 12.82 0.15
N MET A 276 11.03 13.55 0.16
CA MET A 276 12.13 13.44 -0.79
C MET A 276 13.46 13.17 -0.07
N GLN A 277 13.44 12.69 1.17
CA GLN A 277 14.67 12.42 1.93
C GLN A 277 15.50 11.29 1.31
N HIS A 278 16.81 11.28 1.61
CA HIS A 278 17.74 10.26 1.11
C HIS A 278 17.73 10.14 -0.43
N ASN A 279 17.88 11.29 -1.10
CA ASN A 279 18.13 11.38 -2.53
C ASN A 279 19.46 12.15 -2.77
N ASN A 280 19.78 12.47 -4.02
CA ASN A 280 21.04 13.12 -4.42
C ASN A 280 20.77 14.50 -5.05
N LEU A 281 19.89 15.29 -4.43
CA LEU A 281 19.34 16.52 -5.02
C LEU A 281 20.28 17.74 -4.91
N ALA A 282 21.38 17.66 -4.16
CA ALA A 282 22.29 18.78 -3.88
C ALA A 282 22.65 19.62 -5.11
N ARG A 283 23.04 18.97 -6.21
CA ARG A 283 23.46 19.64 -7.45
C ARG A 283 22.39 20.57 -8.01
N LEU A 284 21.10 20.23 -7.85
CA LEU A 284 19.98 20.95 -8.44
C LEU A 284 19.75 22.32 -7.80
N TRP A 285 20.24 22.52 -6.58
CA TRP A 285 20.08 23.76 -5.82
C TRP A 285 21.31 24.65 -5.84
N LYS A 286 22.39 24.21 -6.49
CA LYS A 286 23.59 25.01 -6.68
C LYS A 286 23.37 26.13 -7.67
N GLN A 287 23.91 27.31 -7.39
CA GLN A 287 23.91 28.43 -8.35
C GLN A 287 24.66 28.09 -9.64
N ALA A 288 25.72 27.28 -9.52
CA ALA A 288 26.51 26.80 -10.65
C ALA A 288 25.83 25.68 -11.47
N ASN A 289 24.62 25.23 -11.11
CA ASN A 289 23.87 24.26 -11.90
C ASN A 289 23.59 24.85 -13.31
N PRO A 290 23.85 24.12 -14.41
CA PRO A 290 23.55 24.62 -15.74
C PRO A 290 22.05 24.97 -15.88
N GLY A 291 21.77 26.21 -16.29
CA GLY A 291 20.40 26.75 -16.36
C GLY A 291 19.89 27.37 -15.06
N GLY A 292 20.71 27.40 -14.00
CA GLY A 292 20.35 27.91 -12.68
C GLY A 292 19.76 26.83 -11.77
N PRO A 293 19.41 27.19 -10.53
CA PRO A 293 18.78 26.26 -9.59
C PRO A 293 17.41 25.77 -10.09
N VAL A 294 17.11 24.48 -9.87
CA VAL A 294 15.81 23.89 -10.21
C VAL A 294 14.81 24.13 -9.07
N LEU A 295 13.83 24.99 -9.31
CA LEU A 295 12.82 25.39 -8.33
C LEU A 295 11.60 24.46 -8.36
N PHE A 296 11.82 23.17 -8.15
CA PHE A 296 10.77 22.14 -8.26
C PHE A 296 9.64 22.24 -7.22
N LEU A 297 9.79 23.07 -6.18
CA LEU A 297 8.76 23.29 -5.15
C LEU A 297 7.80 24.43 -5.49
N LYS A 298 7.94 25.06 -6.66
CA LYS A 298 7.03 26.12 -7.09
C LYS A 298 5.58 25.60 -7.12
N ASP A 299 4.64 26.50 -6.86
CA ASP A 299 3.21 26.24 -7.02
C ASP A 299 2.66 25.05 -6.20
N LEU A 300 3.18 24.84 -4.98
CA LEU A 300 2.65 23.89 -3.99
C LEU A 300 1.99 24.62 -2.81
N PRO A 301 0.88 25.34 -3.01
CA PRO A 301 0.32 26.27 -2.01
C PRO A 301 -0.23 25.58 -0.75
N ASN A 302 -0.60 24.30 -0.84
CA ASN A 302 -1.14 23.53 0.28
C ASN A 302 -0.10 22.64 0.97
N LEU A 303 1.18 22.75 0.62
CA LEU A 303 2.22 21.90 1.21
C LEU A 303 2.40 22.23 2.70
N GLN A 304 2.27 21.21 3.55
CA GLN A 304 2.33 21.32 5.01
C GLN A 304 3.57 20.63 5.59
N VAL A 305 3.99 19.52 4.99
CA VAL A 305 5.12 18.71 5.47
C VAL A 305 6.07 18.48 4.31
N LEU A 306 7.30 18.98 4.46
CA LEU A 306 8.37 18.80 3.50
C LEU A 306 9.57 18.15 4.17
N ASN A 307 9.95 16.97 3.68
CA ASN A 307 11.13 16.26 4.15
C ASN A 307 12.19 16.18 3.04
N LEU A 308 13.30 16.89 3.26
CA LEU A 308 14.45 17.02 2.37
C LEU A 308 15.75 16.56 3.05
N LYS A 309 15.62 15.84 4.16
CA LYS A 309 16.74 15.30 4.93
C LYS A 309 17.66 14.44 4.07
N SER A 310 18.97 14.50 4.35
CA SER A 310 19.96 13.62 3.71
C SER A 310 19.95 13.68 2.18
N ASN A 311 20.03 14.88 1.62
CA ASN A 311 20.18 15.13 0.19
C ASN A 311 21.56 15.68 -0.20
N GLY A 312 22.41 15.94 0.80
CA GLY A 312 23.75 16.50 0.63
C GLY A 312 23.76 17.99 0.30
N PHE A 313 22.64 18.71 0.51
CA PHE A 313 22.54 20.14 0.21
C PHE A 313 23.61 20.93 0.94
N ASP A 314 24.38 21.72 0.22
CA ASP A 314 25.37 22.68 0.74
C ASP A 314 25.01 24.14 0.35
N GLU A 315 24.06 24.32 -0.57
CA GLU A 315 23.47 25.58 -1.00
C GLU A 315 21.94 25.48 -0.98
N ILE A 316 21.26 26.60 -0.69
CA ILE A 316 19.80 26.74 -0.80
C ILE A 316 19.48 28.01 -1.61
N PRO A 317 18.71 27.92 -2.70
CA PRO A 317 18.27 29.09 -3.45
C PRO A 317 17.31 29.96 -2.63
N VAL A 318 17.48 31.27 -2.68
CA VAL A 318 16.72 32.25 -1.87
C VAL A 318 15.20 32.08 -2.00
N CYS A 319 14.70 31.76 -3.20
CA CYS A 319 13.27 31.71 -3.49
C CYS A 319 12.67 30.28 -3.43
N VAL A 320 13.41 29.27 -2.94
CA VAL A 320 12.98 27.87 -3.10
C VAL A 320 11.74 27.50 -2.30
N PHE A 321 11.48 28.21 -1.20
CA PHE A 321 10.28 28.03 -0.37
C PHE A 321 9.23 29.13 -0.56
N LYS A 322 9.44 30.02 -1.54
CA LYS A 322 8.51 31.10 -1.83
C LYS A 322 7.13 30.55 -2.17
N GLY A 323 6.08 31.12 -1.56
CA GLY A 323 4.69 30.69 -1.76
C GLY A 323 4.24 29.49 -0.93
N LEU A 324 5.12 28.83 -0.17
CA LEU A 324 4.76 27.72 0.72
C LEU A 324 4.19 28.22 2.04
N PHE A 325 3.10 28.99 1.98
CA PHE A 325 2.50 29.67 3.14
C PHE A 325 1.91 28.72 4.19
N GLN A 326 1.53 27.50 3.78
CA GLN A 326 0.93 26.47 4.64
C GLN A 326 1.96 25.51 5.25
N LEU A 327 3.25 25.73 5.00
CA LEU A 327 4.31 24.82 5.46
C LEU A 327 4.42 24.85 6.99
N LYS A 328 4.20 23.70 7.64
CA LYS A 328 4.22 23.52 9.10
C LYS A 328 5.45 22.80 9.60
N TYR A 329 5.95 21.84 8.82
CA TYR A 329 7.12 21.04 9.14
C TYR A 329 8.10 21.02 7.96
N LEU A 330 9.34 21.44 8.23
CA LEU A 330 10.44 21.39 7.28
C LEU A 330 11.62 20.63 7.89
N ASP A 331 12.04 19.55 7.24
CA ASP A 331 13.24 18.80 7.62
C ASP A 331 14.33 18.91 6.56
N LEU A 332 15.39 19.63 6.92
CA LEU A 332 16.63 19.81 6.17
C LEU A 332 17.82 19.20 6.93
N GLY A 333 17.57 18.29 7.87
CA GLY A 333 18.60 17.65 8.66
C GLY A 333 19.55 16.79 7.81
N TRP A 334 20.73 16.50 8.35
CA TRP A 334 21.74 15.65 7.72
C TRP A 334 22.10 16.09 6.30
N ASN A 335 22.19 17.39 6.09
CA ASN A 335 22.74 18.00 4.88
C ASN A 335 24.11 18.64 5.22
N ASN A 336 24.68 19.39 4.27
CA ASN A 336 25.99 20.04 4.39
C ASN A 336 25.84 21.57 4.46
N LEU A 337 24.70 22.07 4.91
CA LEU A 337 24.37 23.49 4.91
C LEU A 337 25.24 24.25 5.92
N ASN A 338 25.73 25.42 5.54
CA ASN A 338 26.44 26.32 6.46
C ASN A 338 25.74 27.68 6.58
N LEU A 339 25.70 28.45 5.49
CA LEU A 339 25.04 29.75 5.43
C LEU A 339 23.64 29.61 4.82
N LEU A 340 22.65 30.23 5.46
CA LEU A 340 21.28 30.34 4.95
C LEU A 340 21.03 31.78 4.47
N PRO A 341 20.37 31.99 3.33
CA PRO A 341 19.97 33.32 2.89
C PRO A 341 19.03 33.99 3.91
N ALA A 342 19.14 35.31 4.06
CA ALA A 342 18.32 36.08 5.00
C ALA A 342 16.81 35.90 4.73
N THR A 343 16.34 36.18 3.52
CA THR A 343 14.90 36.13 3.22
C THR A 343 14.40 34.72 2.88
N LEU A 344 15.04 33.66 3.40
CA LEU A 344 14.74 32.28 3.00
C LEU A 344 13.35 31.85 3.51
N PHE A 345 12.95 32.33 4.69
CA PHE A 345 11.74 31.89 5.38
C PHE A 345 10.63 32.96 5.48
N ASP A 346 10.72 34.06 4.72
CA ASP A 346 9.77 35.19 4.79
C ASP A 346 8.29 34.77 4.62
N ASP A 347 8.03 33.79 3.74
CA ASP A 347 6.66 33.31 3.45
C ASP A 347 6.20 32.20 4.42
N GLN A 348 7.09 31.66 5.26
CA GLN A 348 6.84 30.47 6.10
C GLN A 348 6.17 30.81 7.44
N ALA A 349 5.14 31.66 7.42
CA ALA A 349 4.42 32.12 8.61
C ALA A 349 3.73 31.00 9.42
N SER A 350 3.44 29.86 8.79
CA SER A 350 2.80 28.69 9.43
C SER A 350 3.79 27.67 10.01
N LEU A 351 5.10 27.92 9.91
CA LEU A 351 6.13 26.95 10.26
C LEU A 351 6.23 26.76 11.77
N ASN A 352 5.95 25.53 12.23
CA ASN A 352 5.95 25.16 13.65
C ASN A 352 7.17 24.33 14.04
N SER A 353 7.81 23.69 13.07
CA SER A 353 8.95 22.80 13.31
C SER A 353 9.94 22.88 12.14
N LEU A 354 11.14 23.36 12.44
CA LEU A 354 12.28 23.42 11.53
C LEU A 354 13.38 22.49 12.06
N ASN A 355 13.78 21.50 11.26
CA ASN A 355 14.85 20.59 11.61
C ASN A 355 16.08 20.81 10.73
N LEU A 356 17.15 21.29 11.34
CA LEU A 356 18.45 21.52 10.70
C LEU A 356 19.57 20.67 11.35
N GLN A 357 19.22 19.62 12.10
CA GLN A 357 20.20 18.80 12.81
C GLN A 357 21.31 18.28 11.88
N LYS A 358 22.54 18.17 12.39
CA LYS A 358 23.66 17.55 11.67
C LYS A 358 23.92 18.18 10.29
N ASN A 359 23.91 19.52 10.26
CA ASN A 359 24.46 20.35 9.19
C ASN A 359 25.83 20.92 9.61
N LEU A 360 26.38 21.82 8.79
CA LEU A 360 27.64 22.53 9.02
C LEU A 360 27.42 24.01 9.39
N ILE A 361 26.25 24.33 9.98
CA ILE A 361 25.84 25.70 10.31
C ILE A 361 26.76 26.27 11.39
N THR A 362 27.37 27.41 11.09
CA THR A 362 28.30 28.12 11.99
C THR A 362 27.69 29.37 12.64
N SER A 363 26.67 29.97 12.03
CA SER A 363 25.97 31.15 12.53
C SER A 363 24.45 31.02 12.38
N VAL A 364 23.71 31.72 13.25
CA VAL A 364 22.27 31.94 13.14
C VAL A 364 22.05 33.44 13.26
N GLU A 365 21.73 34.07 12.13
CA GLU A 365 21.55 35.52 12.05
C GLU A 365 20.07 35.88 12.22
N GLU A 366 19.80 37.04 12.82
CA GLU A 366 18.43 37.51 13.12
C GLU A 366 17.55 37.66 11.87
N LYS A 367 18.17 37.86 10.71
CA LYS A 367 17.48 38.11 9.44
C LYS A 367 17.24 36.84 8.62
N VAL A 368 17.51 35.64 9.13
CA VAL A 368 17.31 34.34 8.45
C VAL A 368 15.91 33.78 8.67
#